data_AF-A0A2P2I4Y8-F1
#
_entry.id   AF-A0A2P2I4Y8-F1
#
_cell.length_a   1.000
_cell.length_b   1.000
_cell.length_c   1.000
_cell.angle_alpha   90.00
_cell.angle_beta   90.00
_cell.angle_gamma   90.00
#
_symmetry.space_group_name_H-M   'P 1'
#
loop_
_entity.id
_entity.type
_entity.pdbx_description
1 polymer ?
#
loop_
_entity_poly.entity_id
_entity_poly.type
_entity_poly.pdbx_seq_one_letter_code
_entity_poly.pdbx_strand_id
1 'polypeptide(L)'
;CECCKRNLTPSTPAPSPQNLCSDLNTFDGIMTLEDLEDFKVEWEEPIKISFEHRIIPQTTLYSSPLPGTGSVLGFILNVLDEYNFDESDMYPENQLLTYQRMTEAFKYGYALRTYLGDIQSDEMNELEANMTSEVMARSIKNIILEDSTSQDREYYGAYTEDVKDHGTSQFSVLSAEGDAVSVTSTINSYFGAMIASTKTGIIYNDEMDDFSSPNITNHFGVPPSPANFIR
;
A
#
# COMPACT_ATOMS: atom_id res chain seq x y z
N CYS A 1 20.09 -12.42 8.99
CA CYS A 1 21.21 -11.48 9.19
C CYS A 1 21.34 -11.07 10.66
N GLU A 2 22.41 -11.46 11.36
CA GLU A 2 22.69 -11.02 12.75
C GLU A 2 23.05 -9.52 12.87
N CYS A 3 23.30 -8.82 11.76
CA CYS A 3 23.62 -7.38 11.76
C CYS A 3 22.49 -6.48 12.30
N CYS A 4 21.21 -6.84 12.13
CA CYS A 4 20.09 -6.02 12.62
C CYS A 4 19.85 -6.15 14.14
N LYS A 5 20.56 -7.03 14.84
CA LYS A 5 20.48 -7.16 16.32
C LYS A 5 21.46 -6.24 17.06
N ARG A 6 22.24 -5.41 16.35
CA ARG A 6 23.08 -4.40 17.02
C ARG A 6 22.20 -3.26 17.52
N ASN A 7 22.09 -3.16 18.84
CA ASN A 7 21.58 -2.00 19.57
C ASN A 7 22.07 -0.71 18.90
N LEU A 8 21.15 -0.03 18.24
CA LEU A 8 21.34 1.35 17.80
C LEU A 8 21.60 2.16 19.08
N THR A 9 22.82 2.62 19.28
CA THR A 9 23.12 3.65 20.28
C THR A 9 23.11 4.97 19.53
N PRO A 10 22.01 5.73 19.55
CA PRO A 10 21.95 6.97 18.80
C PRO A 10 22.88 8.00 19.46
N SER A 11 23.66 8.72 18.64
CA SER A 11 24.58 9.79 19.05
C SER A 11 23.85 11.01 19.65
N THR A 12 22.53 11.07 19.47
CA THR A 12 21.58 11.88 20.21
C THR A 12 20.73 10.96 21.08
N PRO A 13 20.57 11.19 22.40
CA PRO A 13 19.68 10.38 23.20
C PRO A 13 18.30 10.39 22.54
N ALA A 14 17.76 9.19 22.28
CA ALA A 14 16.41 9.05 21.78
C ALA A 14 15.46 9.87 22.68
N PRO A 15 14.41 10.49 22.11
CA PRO A 15 13.37 11.12 22.91
C PRO A 15 12.96 10.17 24.03
N SER A 16 12.96 10.65 25.27
CA SER A 16 12.34 9.88 26.35
C SER A 16 10.88 9.60 25.94
N PRO A 17 10.39 8.36 26.03
CA PRO A 17 8.98 8.04 25.77
C PRO A 17 8.03 8.95 26.55
N GLN A 18 8.41 9.32 27.79
CA GLN A 18 7.66 10.25 28.63
C GLN A 18 7.56 11.65 28.00
N ASN A 19 8.64 12.14 27.38
CA ASN A 19 8.60 13.42 26.68
C ASN A 19 7.66 13.39 25.48
N LEU A 20 7.64 12.29 24.72
CA LEU A 20 6.75 12.10 23.57
C LEU A 20 5.28 12.15 23.98
N CYS A 21 4.87 11.29 24.92
CA CYS A 21 3.49 11.25 25.43
C CYS A 21 3.10 12.60 26.05
N SER A 22 3.99 13.22 26.83
CA SER A 22 3.69 14.52 27.46
C SER A 22 3.43 15.62 26.45
N ASP A 23 4.07 15.56 25.29
CA ASP A 23 3.98 16.55 24.22
C ASP A 23 2.70 16.32 23.40
N LEU A 24 2.42 15.07 23.00
CA LEU A 24 1.18 14.69 22.33
C LEU A 24 -0.06 15.00 23.17
N ASN A 25 -0.01 14.80 24.49
CA ASN A 25 -1.11 15.15 25.40
C ASN A 25 -1.44 16.66 25.43
N THR A 26 -0.50 17.54 25.03
CA THR A 26 -0.81 18.97 24.89
C THR A 26 -1.64 19.29 23.65
N PHE A 27 -1.75 18.34 22.72
CA PHE A 27 -2.53 18.40 21.49
C PHE A 27 -3.71 17.41 21.50
N ASP A 28 -4.21 17.07 22.68
CA ASP A 28 -5.30 16.08 22.88
C ASP A 28 -5.00 14.68 22.31
N GLY A 29 -3.71 14.35 22.11
CA GLY A 29 -3.27 13.01 21.75
C GLY A 29 -3.56 11.99 22.84
N ILE A 30 -3.85 10.76 22.44
CA ILE A 30 -4.26 9.66 23.35
C ILE A 30 -3.15 8.64 23.62
N MET A 31 -1.98 8.82 23.01
CA MET A 31 -0.86 7.88 23.10
C MET A 31 -0.29 7.82 24.52
N THR A 32 -0.19 6.61 25.04
CA THR A 32 0.31 6.30 26.37
C THR A 32 1.75 5.78 26.32
N LEU A 33 2.38 5.67 27.49
CA LEU A 33 3.68 5.01 27.61
C LEU A 33 3.60 3.51 27.30
N GLU A 34 2.48 2.89 27.64
CA GLU A 34 2.23 1.47 27.39
C GLU A 34 2.20 1.21 25.88
N ASP A 35 1.53 2.06 25.09
CA ASP A 35 1.53 1.96 23.62
C ASP A 35 2.95 1.98 23.02
N LEU A 36 3.84 2.80 23.58
CA LEU A 36 5.24 2.89 23.12
C LEU A 36 6.11 1.72 23.59
N GLU A 37 5.86 1.19 24.79
CA GLU A 37 6.58 0.05 25.35
C GLU A 37 6.16 -1.27 24.68
N ASP A 38 4.89 -1.38 24.28
CA ASP A 38 4.33 -2.55 23.62
C ASP A 38 4.59 -2.58 22.11
N PHE A 39 4.90 -1.43 21.49
CA PHE A 39 5.22 -1.35 20.06
C PHE A 39 6.41 -2.25 19.69
N LYS A 40 6.21 -3.11 18.68
CA LYS A 40 7.24 -3.98 18.11
C LYS A 40 7.17 -3.96 16.59
N VAL A 41 8.34 -3.95 15.96
CA VAL A 41 8.45 -4.14 14.52
C VAL A 41 8.23 -5.61 14.20
N GLU A 42 7.28 -5.88 13.32
CA GLU A 42 6.99 -7.22 12.82
C GLU A 42 7.86 -7.54 11.59
N TRP A 43 8.32 -8.79 11.52
CA TRP A 43 9.11 -9.29 10.41
C TRP A 43 8.27 -10.30 9.65
N GLU A 44 7.93 -9.96 8.43
CA GLU A 44 7.01 -10.76 7.62
C GLU A 44 7.68 -11.22 6.32
N GLU A 45 7.16 -12.33 5.79
CA GLU A 45 7.55 -12.78 4.46
C GLU A 45 6.91 -11.88 3.41
N PRO A 46 7.67 -11.43 2.39
CA PRO A 46 7.10 -10.63 1.32
C PRO A 46 6.13 -11.46 0.47
N ILE A 47 5.16 -10.80 -0.13
CA ILE A 47 4.36 -11.42 -1.19
C ILE A 47 5.26 -11.69 -2.40
N LYS A 48 5.01 -12.81 -3.07
CA LYS A 48 5.83 -13.31 -4.19
C LYS A 48 4.93 -13.54 -5.39
N ILE A 49 5.07 -12.70 -6.41
CA ILE A 49 4.31 -12.84 -7.66
C ILE A 49 5.29 -13.24 -8.77
N SER A 50 5.02 -14.36 -9.42
CA SER A 50 5.80 -14.85 -10.56
C SER A 50 5.02 -14.60 -11.84
N PHE A 51 5.68 -14.01 -12.84
CA PHE A 51 5.08 -13.77 -14.15
C PHE A 51 5.48 -14.90 -15.11
N GLU A 52 4.51 -15.70 -15.53
CA GLU A 52 4.72 -16.87 -16.39
C GLU A 52 4.68 -16.55 -17.90
N HIS A 53 4.03 -15.46 -18.35
CA HIS A 53 3.62 -15.22 -19.76
C HIS A 53 4.28 -13.98 -20.43
N ARG A 54 5.61 -13.93 -20.40
CA ARG A 54 6.38 -12.69 -20.15
C ARG A 54 6.63 -11.69 -21.27
N ILE A 55 6.81 -10.44 -20.80
CA ILE A 55 7.67 -9.35 -21.33
C ILE A 55 9.10 -9.39 -20.71
N ILE A 56 9.25 -9.79 -19.44
CA ILE A 56 10.57 -9.87 -18.74
C ILE A 56 10.83 -11.29 -18.22
N PRO A 57 11.57 -12.13 -18.99
CA PRO A 57 12.05 -13.44 -18.58
C PRO A 57 12.68 -13.50 -17.19
N GLN A 58 12.08 -14.31 -16.32
CA GLN A 58 12.65 -14.93 -15.11
C GLN A 58 12.66 -13.99 -13.91
N THR A 59 11.64 -13.14 -13.83
CA THR A 59 11.48 -12.19 -12.72
C THR A 59 10.37 -12.63 -11.78
N THR A 60 10.68 -12.55 -10.49
CA THR A 60 9.72 -12.63 -9.40
C THR A 60 9.62 -11.24 -8.77
N LEU A 61 8.41 -10.72 -8.65
CA LEU A 61 8.14 -9.51 -7.89
C LEU A 61 8.04 -9.88 -6.41
N TYR A 62 8.78 -9.14 -5.59
CA TYR A 62 8.65 -9.13 -4.14
C TYR A 62 8.06 -7.80 -3.71
N SER A 63 7.04 -7.83 -2.86
CA SER A 63 6.42 -6.61 -2.32
C SER A 63 5.99 -6.82 -0.87
N SER A 64 5.59 -5.74 -0.19
CA SER A 64 5.04 -5.79 1.16
C SER A 64 3.73 -6.60 1.20
N PRO A 65 3.52 -7.45 2.22
CA PRO A 65 2.21 -8.01 2.55
C PRO A 65 1.28 -6.94 3.14
N LEU A 66 0.04 -7.33 3.46
CA LEU A 66 -0.88 -6.52 4.26
C LEU A 66 -0.25 -6.08 5.59
N PRO A 67 -0.55 -4.87 6.09
CA PRO A 67 -1.52 -3.89 5.56
C PRO A 67 -1.05 -3.13 4.31
N GLY A 68 0.19 -3.36 3.85
CA GLY A 68 0.66 -2.84 2.56
C GLY A 68 -0.12 -3.41 1.37
N THR A 69 -0.26 -2.63 0.31
CA THR A 69 -1.11 -2.98 -0.86
C THR A 69 -0.33 -3.59 -2.02
N GLY A 70 0.74 -4.33 -1.73
CA GLY A 70 1.57 -4.97 -2.75
C GLY A 70 0.80 -5.93 -3.65
N SER A 71 -0.23 -6.58 -3.12
CA SER A 71 -1.09 -7.53 -3.83
C SER A 71 -1.91 -6.86 -4.94
N VAL A 72 -2.24 -5.57 -4.80
CA VAL A 72 -2.86 -4.75 -5.85
C VAL A 72 -1.92 -4.60 -7.04
N LEU A 73 -0.64 -4.29 -6.80
CA LEU A 73 0.37 -4.22 -7.85
C LEU A 73 0.56 -5.58 -8.53
N GLY A 74 0.61 -6.66 -7.74
CA GLY A 74 0.67 -8.03 -8.26
C GLY A 74 -0.49 -8.37 -9.19
N PHE A 75 -1.71 -8.07 -8.77
CA PHE A 75 -2.92 -8.26 -9.56
C PHE A 75 -2.85 -7.49 -10.89
N ILE A 76 -2.54 -6.19 -10.85
CA ILE A 76 -2.47 -5.35 -12.06
C ILE A 76 -1.44 -5.93 -13.04
N LEU A 77 -0.26 -6.29 -12.55
CA LEU A 77 0.79 -6.84 -13.40
C LEU A 77 0.41 -8.21 -13.97
N ASN A 78 -0.27 -9.07 -13.22
CA ASN A 78 -0.77 -10.34 -13.74
C ASN A 78 -1.81 -10.14 -14.86
N VAL A 79 -2.73 -9.18 -14.70
CA VAL A 79 -3.71 -8.85 -15.76
C VAL A 79 -3.01 -8.35 -17.02
N LEU A 80 -1.96 -7.53 -16.86
CA LEU A 80 -1.19 -7.02 -17.98
C LEU A 80 -0.31 -8.09 -18.65
N ASP A 81 0.20 -9.06 -17.89
CA ASP A 81 0.99 -10.18 -18.41
C ASP A 81 0.15 -11.05 -19.38
N GLU A 82 -1.16 -11.19 -19.14
CA GLU A 82 -2.08 -11.93 -20.03
C GLU A 82 -2.19 -11.33 -21.46
N TYR A 83 -1.81 -10.07 -21.66
CA TYR A 83 -1.79 -9.45 -23.00
C TYR A 83 -0.52 -9.76 -23.80
N ASN A 84 0.53 -10.30 -23.16
CA ASN A 84 1.81 -10.63 -23.81
C ASN A 84 2.40 -9.46 -24.62
N PHE A 85 2.46 -8.25 -24.02
CA PHE A 85 2.88 -7.07 -24.77
C PHE A 85 4.30 -7.23 -25.36
N ASP A 86 4.55 -6.60 -26.51
CA ASP A 86 5.88 -6.46 -27.06
C ASP A 86 6.18 -4.98 -27.42
N GLU A 87 7.35 -4.74 -28.01
CA GLU A 87 7.78 -3.38 -28.37
C GLU A 87 6.78 -2.67 -29.31
N SER A 88 6.08 -3.42 -30.16
CA SER A 88 5.13 -2.89 -31.13
C SER A 88 3.84 -2.36 -30.50
N ASP A 89 3.51 -2.78 -29.28
CA ASP A 89 2.36 -2.26 -28.53
C ASP A 89 2.54 -0.80 -28.09
N MET A 90 3.77 -0.30 -28.14
CA MET A 90 4.09 1.11 -27.88
C MET A 90 4.23 1.95 -29.16
N TYR A 91 4.07 1.36 -30.34
CA TYR A 91 4.04 2.12 -31.59
C TYR A 91 2.74 2.96 -31.70
N PRO A 92 2.75 4.11 -32.42
CA PRO A 92 1.62 5.04 -32.46
C PRO A 92 0.26 4.41 -32.82
N GLU A 93 0.25 3.34 -33.62
CA GLU A 93 -0.94 2.59 -34.01
C GLU A 93 -1.57 1.77 -32.88
N ASN A 94 -0.78 1.30 -31.91
CA ASN A 94 -1.20 0.39 -30.83
C ASN A 94 -1.20 1.04 -29.45
N GLN A 95 -0.44 2.12 -29.27
CA GLN A 95 -0.22 2.76 -27.96
C GLN A 95 -1.52 3.15 -27.24
N LEU A 96 -2.54 3.59 -27.99
CA LEU A 96 -3.85 3.93 -27.41
C LEU A 96 -4.52 2.70 -26.77
N LEU A 97 -4.47 1.56 -27.45
CA LEU A 97 -5.01 0.30 -26.96
C LEU A 97 -4.24 -0.18 -25.72
N THR A 98 -2.91 -0.03 -25.72
CA THR A 98 -2.07 -0.34 -24.56
C THR A 98 -2.45 0.50 -23.34
N TYR A 99 -2.62 1.81 -23.50
CA TYR A 99 -3.07 2.67 -22.41
C TYR A 99 -4.48 2.36 -21.93
N GLN A 100 -5.38 1.96 -22.83
CA GLN A 100 -6.72 1.52 -22.46
C GLN A 100 -6.65 0.26 -21.57
N ARG A 101 -5.90 -0.77 -21.99
CA ARG A 101 -5.69 -2.01 -21.21
C ARG A 101 -5.07 -1.72 -19.84
N MET A 102 -4.06 -0.85 -19.78
CA MET A 102 -3.45 -0.41 -18.52
C MET A 102 -4.45 0.30 -17.62
N THR A 103 -5.21 1.24 -18.17
CA THR A 103 -6.21 2.02 -17.41
C THR A 103 -7.27 1.10 -16.81
N GLU A 104 -7.83 0.17 -17.58
CA GLU A 104 -8.84 -0.76 -17.08
C GLU A 104 -8.26 -1.72 -16.03
N ALA A 105 -7.03 -2.23 -16.22
CA ALA A 105 -6.36 -3.05 -15.21
C ALA A 105 -6.18 -2.30 -13.88
N PHE A 106 -5.77 -1.02 -13.94
CA PHE A 106 -5.70 -0.17 -12.74
C PHE A 106 -7.06 -0.02 -12.06
N LYS A 107 -8.13 0.25 -12.83
CA LYS A 107 -9.47 0.44 -12.25
C LYS A 107 -9.98 -0.79 -11.52
N TYR A 108 -9.81 -1.99 -12.08
CA TYR A 108 -10.14 -3.23 -11.38
C TYR A 108 -9.24 -3.46 -10.15
N GLY A 109 -7.94 -3.16 -10.24
CA GLY A 109 -7.01 -3.31 -9.12
C GLY A 109 -7.35 -2.40 -7.94
N TYR A 110 -7.64 -1.13 -8.21
CA TYR A 110 -8.05 -0.17 -7.18
C TYR A 110 -9.46 -0.43 -6.65
N ALA A 111 -10.37 -1.00 -7.45
CA ALA A 111 -11.64 -1.49 -6.93
C ALA A 111 -11.43 -2.59 -5.88
N LEU A 112 -10.55 -3.57 -6.15
CA LEU A 112 -10.20 -4.61 -5.19
C LEU A 112 -9.49 -4.07 -3.95
N ARG A 113 -8.64 -3.04 -4.11
CA ARG A 113 -7.97 -2.34 -3.00
C ARG A 113 -8.97 -1.90 -1.91
N THR A 114 -10.19 -1.50 -2.28
CA THR A 114 -11.20 -1.03 -1.32
C THR A 114 -11.66 -2.09 -0.31
N TYR A 115 -11.39 -3.37 -0.58
CA TYR A 115 -11.69 -4.49 0.32
C TYR A 115 -10.51 -4.86 1.22
N LEU A 116 -9.31 -4.40 0.92
CA LEU A 116 -8.11 -4.69 1.70
C LEU A 116 -8.07 -3.84 2.97
N GLY A 117 -7.48 -4.40 4.02
CA GLY A 117 -7.25 -3.71 5.28
C GLY A 117 -6.49 -4.57 6.27
N ASP A 118 -6.37 -4.07 7.49
CA ASP A 118 -5.50 -4.63 8.53
C ASP A 118 -6.14 -5.79 9.34
N ILE A 119 -7.37 -6.20 8.97
CA ILE A 119 -8.03 -7.33 9.61
C ILE A 119 -7.36 -8.64 9.16
N GLN A 120 -6.63 -9.27 10.08
CA GLN A 120 -6.25 -10.67 9.94
C GLN A 120 -7.50 -11.56 10.04
N SER A 121 -7.96 -12.06 8.90
CA SER A 121 -9.02 -13.07 8.80
C SER A 121 -8.79 -14.03 7.64
N ASP A 122 -9.45 -15.17 7.68
CA ASP A 122 -9.39 -16.16 6.60
C ASP A 122 -9.90 -15.55 5.27
N GLU A 123 -10.92 -14.69 5.34
CA GLU A 123 -11.46 -13.99 4.16
C GLU A 123 -10.44 -13.01 3.54
N MET A 124 -9.66 -12.31 4.37
CA MET A 124 -8.62 -11.39 3.89
C MET A 124 -7.48 -12.15 3.20
N ASN A 125 -7.05 -13.26 3.80
CA ASN A 125 -6.04 -14.14 3.23
C ASN A 125 -6.50 -14.76 1.91
N GLU A 126 -7.77 -15.19 1.83
CA GLU A 126 -8.35 -15.72 0.59
C GLU A 126 -8.45 -14.65 -0.50
N LEU A 127 -8.82 -13.41 -0.14
CA LEU A 127 -8.85 -12.28 -1.06
C LEU A 127 -7.44 -12.00 -1.63
N GLU A 128 -6.43 -11.89 -0.78
CA GLU A 128 -5.05 -11.64 -1.22
C GLU A 128 -4.50 -12.76 -2.13
N ALA A 129 -4.79 -14.02 -1.77
CA ALA A 129 -4.44 -15.18 -2.58
C ALA A 129 -5.15 -15.19 -3.95
N ASN A 130 -6.44 -14.82 -3.98
CA ASN A 130 -7.20 -14.72 -5.23
C ASN A 130 -6.67 -13.58 -6.11
N MET A 131 -6.40 -12.41 -5.54
CA MET A 131 -5.85 -11.24 -6.25
C MET A 131 -4.52 -11.54 -6.94
N THR A 132 -3.68 -12.37 -6.32
CA THR A 132 -2.37 -12.74 -6.88
C THR A 132 -2.41 -13.96 -7.80
N SER A 133 -3.60 -14.52 -8.08
CA SER A 133 -3.77 -15.69 -8.94
C SER A 133 -3.90 -15.35 -10.43
N GLU A 134 -3.36 -16.22 -11.29
CA GLU A 134 -3.53 -16.12 -12.75
C GLU A 134 -4.98 -16.28 -13.18
N VAL A 135 -5.76 -17.10 -12.47
CA VAL A 135 -7.17 -17.36 -12.79
C VAL A 135 -7.98 -16.07 -12.67
N MET A 136 -7.75 -15.30 -11.60
CA MET A 136 -8.40 -14.01 -11.43
C MET A 136 -7.92 -12.99 -12.46
N ALA A 137 -6.62 -12.94 -12.74
CA ALA A 137 -6.09 -12.04 -13.76
C ALA A 137 -6.71 -12.29 -15.15
N ARG A 138 -6.79 -13.57 -15.56
CA ARG A 138 -7.40 -13.97 -16.84
C ARG A 138 -8.90 -13.68 -16.89
N SER A 139 -9.63 -13.89 -15.79
CA SER A 139 -11.06 -13.59 -15.75
C SER A 139 -11.32 -12.10 -15.95
N ILE A 140 -10.50 -11.24 -15.33
CA ILE A 140 -10.57 -9.78 -15.47
C ILE A 140 -10.16 -9.35 -16.88
N LYS A 141 -9.06 -9.89 -17.42
CA LYS A 141 -8.63 -9.62 -18.79
C LYS A 141 -9.74 -9.91 -19.82
N ASN A 142 -10.57 -10.93 -19.59
CA ASN A 142 -11.66 -11.30 -20.50
C ASN A 142 -12.89 -10.38 -20.44
N ILE A 143 -13.02 -9.53 -19.42
CA ILE A 143 -14.13 -8.58 -19.29
C ILE A 143 -13.70 -7.13 -19.56
N ILE A 144 -12.41 -6.84 -19.63
CA ILE A 144 -11.88 -5.52 -20.01
C ILE A 144 -12.38 -5.15 -21.42
N LEU A 145 -12.94 -3.94 -21.53
CA LEU A 145 -13.35 -3.35 -22.79
C LEU A 145 -12.20 -2.55 -23.38
N GLU A 146 -11.83 -2.88 -24.61
CA GLU A 146 -10.70 -2.27 -25.33
C GLU A 146 -11.07 -0.96 -26.07
N ASP A 147 -12.36 -0.63 -26.14
CA ASP A 147 -12.90 0.51 -26.89
C ASP A 147 -13.70 1.49 -26.02
N SER A 148 -13.86 1.20 -24.74
CA SER A 148 -14.71 1.97 -23.83
C SER A 148 -14.28 1.81 -22.37
N THR A 149 -14.61 2.80 -21.55
CA THR A 149 -14.25 2.85 -20.12
C THR A 149 -15.40 3.42 -19.31
N SER A 150 -15.64 2.90 -18.12
CA SER A 150 -16.66 3.42 -17.20
C SER A 150 -16.07 4.48 -16.28
N GLN A 151 -16.85 5.51 -15.96
CA GLN A 151 -16.54 6.47 -14.87
C GLN A 151 -17.22 6.09 -13.55
N ASP A 152 -18.11 5.10 -13.59
CA ASP A 152 -18.76 4.56 -12.40
C ASP A 152 -17.84 3.53 -11.74
N ARG A 153 -17.50 3.75 -10.47
CA ARG A 153 -16.68 2.86 -9.67
C ARG A 153 -17.38 1.54 -9.32
N GLU A 154 -18.71 1.56 -9.21
CA GLU A 154 -19.50 0.38 -8.87
C GLU A 154 -19.45 -0.65 -9.99
N TYR A 155 -19.27 -0.18 -11.24
CA TYR A 155 -19.00 -1.05 -12.40
C TYR A 155 -17.78 -1.95 -12.19
N TYR A 156 -16.73 -1.43 -11.55
CA TYR A 156 -15.50 -2.18 -11.24
C TYR A 156 -15.60 -2.95 -9.93
N GLY A 157 -16.69 -2.77 -9.17
CA GLY A 157 -16.92 -3.41 -7.88
C GLY A 157 -16.28 -2.69 -6.68
N ALA A 158 -15.92 -1.40 -6.80
CA ALA A 158 -15.33 -0.67 -5.66
C ALA A 158 -16.34 -0.48 -4.52
N TYR A 159 -15.92 -0.74 -3.28
CA TYR A 159 -16.75 -0.63 -2.08
C TYR A 159 -16.72 0.77 -1.44
N THR A 160 -15.54 1.40 -1.37
CA THR A 160 -15.33 2.76 -0.84
C THR A 160 -14.70 3.70 -1.87
N GLU A 161 -14.46 4.96 -1.51
CA GLU A 161 -13.61 5.86 -2.29
C GLU A 161 -12.16 5.70 -1.88
N ASP A 162 -11.26 5.87 -2.84
CA ASP A 162 -9.86 6.09 -2.56
C ASP A 162 -9.66 7.51 -2.00
N VAL A 163 -8.96 7.61 -0.88
CA VAL A 163 -8.53 8.88 -0.31
C VAL A 163 -7.36 9.40 -1.14
N LYS A 164 -7.27 10.72 -1.29
CA LYS A 164 -6.17 11.34 -2.02
C LYS A 164 -4.88 11.20 -1.23
N ASP A 165 -3.92 10.46 -1.77
CA ASP A 165 -2.62 10.23 -1.15
C ASP A 165 -1.79 11.52 -1.01
N HIS A 166 -0.93 11.56 0.02
CA HIS A 166 -0.09 12.67 0.43
C HIS A 166 1.38 12.19 0.60
N GLY A 167 2.30 13.10 0.91
CA GLY A 167 3.74 12.90 0.63
C GLY A 167 4.40 11.67 1.26
N THR A 168 4.91 10.76 0.41
CA THR A 168 5.71 9.58 0.80
C THR A 168 7.13 9.65 0.21
N SER A 169 8.12 9.09 0.90
CA SER A 169 9.51 8.98 0.39
C SER A 169 9.90 7.52 0.13
N GLN A 170 10.49 7.28 -1.04
CA GLN A 170 11.05 5.99 -1.45
C GLN A 170 12.56 6.14 -1.71
N PHE A 171 13.36 5.19 -1.24
CA PHE A 171 14.73 5.04 -1.72
C PHE A 171 15.13 3.57 -1.83
N SER A 172 16.12 3.31 -2.68
CA SER A 172 16.68 1.99 -2.91
C SER A 172 18.20 2.03 -2.80
N VAL A 173 18.78 0.99 -2.21
CA VAL A 173 20.22 0.83 -2.02
C VAL A 173 20.62 -0.54 -2.57
N LEU A 174 21.70 -0.57 -3.35
CA LEU A 174 22.35 -1.80 -3.81
C LEU A 174 23.81 -1.78 -3.35
N SER A 175 24.23 -2.80 -2.61
CA SER A 175 25.61 -2.97 -2.17
C SER A 175 26.47 -3.64 -3.25
N ALA A 176 27.78 -3.48 -3.16
CA ALA A 176 28.71 -4.16 -4.07
C ALA A 176 28.72 -5.68 -3.86
N GLU A 177 28.34 -6.12 -2.67
CA GLU A 177 28.22 -7.52 -2.25
C GLU A 177 26.92 -8.16 -2.76
N GLY A 178 26.00 -7.38 -3.34
CA GLY A 178 24.74 -7.85 -3.91
C GLY A 178 23.53 -7.74 -2.99
N ASP A 179 23.67 -7.13 -1.81
CA ASP A 179 22.53 -6.83 -0.94
C ASP A 179 21.71 -5.70 -1.55
N ALA A 180 20.39 -5.89 -1.62
CA ALA A 180 19.46 -4.87 -2.07
C ALA A 180 18.47 -4.52 -0.96
N VAL A 181 18.24 -3.23 -0.75
CA VAL A 181 17.26 -2.72 0.22
C VAL A 181 16.36 -1.72 -0.49
N SER A 182 15.05 -1.91 -0.38
CA SER A 182 14.03 -0.95 -0.80
C SER A 182 13.29 -0.47 0.43
N VAL A 183 13.24 0.84 0.65
CA VAL A 183 12.59 1.43 1.82
C VAL A 183 11.60 2.49 1.37
N THR A 184 10.37 2.33 1.88
CA THR A 184 9.30 3.32 1.79
C THR A 184 9.04 3.84 3.19
N SER A 185 8.95 5.14 3.37
CA SER A 185 8.63 5.76 4.66
C SER A 185 7.78 7.00 4.46
N THR A 186 6.82 7.19 5.36
CA THR A 186 5.86 8.28 5.33
C THR A 186 5.58 8.79 6.75
N ILE A 187 5.02 10.01 6.82
CA ILE A 187 4.35 10.55 8.00
C ILE A 187 2.87 10.84 7.67
N ASN A 188 2.34 10.14 6.67
CA ASN A 188 1.10 10.37 5.94
C ASN A 188 1.04 11.72 5.21
N SER A 189 0.42 12.75 5.80
CA SER A 189 0.26 14.05 5.15
C SER A 189 1.57 14.82 4.99
N TYR A 190 1.55 15.87 4.16
CA TYR A 190 2.66 16.83 4.14
C TYR A 190 2.82 17.48 5.52
N PHE A 191 3.96 17.24 6.17
CA PHE A 191 4.23 17.60 7.57
C PHE A 191 3.38 16.85 8.61
N GLY A 192 2.81 15.70 8.22
CA GLY A 192 2.00 14.83 9.08
C GLY A 192 0.86 15.57 9.74
N ALA A 193 0.75 15.43 11.07
CA ALA A 193 -0.25 16.12 11.89
C ALA A 193 -0.05 17.66 11.96
N MET A 194 0.94 18.22 11.24
CA MET A 194 1.38 19.62 11.34
C MET A 194 1.83 20.03 12.76
N ILE A 195 2.17 19.04 13.59
CA ILE A 195 2.64 19.21 14.95
C ILE A 195 4.09 18.79 15.00
N ALA A 196 4.93 19.67 15.53
CA ALA A 196 6.32 19.38 15.82
C ALA A 196 6.59 19.52 17.32
N SER A 197 7.32 18.57 17.87
CA SER A 197 7.72 18.61 19.26
C SER A 197 8.60 19.80 19.56
N THR A 198 8.20 20.62 20.53
CA THR A 198 9.02 21.76 20.99
C THR A 198 10.26 21.30 21.77
N LYS A 199 10.27 20.05 22.25
CA LYS A 199 11.37 19.46 23.03
C LYS A 199 12.39 18.74 22.15
N THR A 200 11.92 18.03 21.11
CA THR A 200 12.77 17.12 20.32
C THR A 200 12.91 17.53 18.86
N GLY A 201 12.04 18.43 18.36
CA GLY A 201 11.98 18.80 16.95
C GLY A 201 11.37 17.75 16.03
N ILE A 202 10.86 16.64 16.58
CA ILE A 202 10.21 15.57 15.80
C ILE A 202 8.86 16.07 15.27
N ILE A 203 8.62 15.85 13.99
CA ILE A 203 7.30 16.04 13.35
C ILE A 203 6.51 14.76 13.54
N TYR A 204 5.28 14.87 14.03
CA TYR A 204 4.39 13.73 14.24
C TYR A 204 3.60 13.40 12.98
N ASN A 205 3.42 12.11 12.70
CA ASN A 205 2.55 11.63 11.62
C ASN A 205 1.07 11.82 11.98
N ASP A 206 0.23 11.73 10.96
CA ASP A 206 -1.23 11.60 11.04
C ASP A 206 -1.71 10.31 10.39
N GLU A 207 -0.98 9.20 10.57
CA GLU A 207 -1.28 7.90 9.95
C GLU A 207 -2.65 7.34 10.37
N MET A 208 -3.15 7.73 11.54
CA MET A 208 -4.49 7.36 11.99
C MET A 208 -5.63 7.91 11.10
N ASP A 209 -5.34 8.85 10.19
CA ASP A 209 -6.29 9.35 9.17
C ASP A 209 -6.64 8.30 8.12
N ASP A 210 -5.79 7.29 7.91
CA ASP A 210 -6.06 6.18 6.98
C ASP A 210 -7.11 5.19 7.52
N PHE A 211 -7.40 5.26 8.83
CA PHE A 211 -8.39 4.42 9.46
C PHE A 211 -9.81 4.95 9.30
N SER A 212 -10.72 4.01 9.18
CA SER A 212 -12.13 4.24 9.03
C SER A 212 -12.81 4.24 10.41
N SER A 213 -13.69 5.22 10.66
CA SER A 213 -14.53 5.23 11.86
C SER A 213 -15.93 4.71 11.53
N PRO A 214 -16.49 3.72 12.25
CA PRO A 214 -17.76 3.05 11.89
C PRO A 214 -18.97 3.98 11.67
N ASN A 215 -18.92 5.21 12.20
CA ASN A 215 -20.00 6.19 12.15
C ASN A 215 -19.66 7.48 11.38
N ILE A 216 -18.51 7.53 10.70
CA ILE A 216 -18.11 8.70 9.89
C ILE A 216 -18.22 8.31 8.42
N THR A 217 -19.27 8.79 7.77
CA THR A 217 -19.38 8.78 6.31
C THR A 217 -18.55 9.93 5.75
N ASN A 218 -17.79 9.70 4.68
CA ASN A 218 -17.00 10.77 4.09
C ASN A 218 -17.90 11.88 3.50
N HIS A 219 -17.31 13.02 3.11
CA HIS A 219 -18.03 14.17 2.53
C HIS A 219 -18.90 13.80 1.30
N PHE A 220 -18.61 12.68 0.63
CA PHE A 220 -19.30 12.20 -0.56
C PHE A 220 -20.39 11.15 -0.25
N GLY A 221 -20.69 10.88 1.02
CA GLY A 221 -21.75 9.94 1.40
C GLY A 221 -21.34 8.47 1.31
N VAL A 222 -20.03 8.18 1.24
CA VAL A 222 -19.50 6.83 1.09
C VAL A 222 -19.17 6.21 2.44
N PRO A 223 -19.60 4.96 2.70
CA PRO A 223 -19.39 4.31 3.97
C PRO A 223 -17.90 4.08 4.25
N PRO A 224 -17.49 4.12 5.52
CA PRO A 224 -16.13 3.85 5.94
C PRO A 224 -15.79 2.38 5.66
N SER A 225 -14.53 2.05 5.31
CA SER A 225 -14.13 0.67 4.98
C SER A 225 -14.12 -0.20 6.25
N PRO A 226 -14.95 -1.26 6.35
CA PRO A 226 -14.98 -2.14 7.51
C PRO A 226 -13.63 -2.79 7.78
N ALA A 227 -12.83 -3.01 6.73
CA ALA A 227 -11.50 -3.60 6.81
C ALA A 227 -10.50 -2.72 7.58
N ASN A 228 -10.77 -1.42 7.70
CA ASN A 228 -9.91 -0.45 8.38
C ASN A 228 -10.60 0.19 9.59
N PHE A 229 -11.60 -0.46 10.20
CA PHE A 229 -12.25 0.08 11.39
C PHE A 229 -11.31 0.10 12.60
N ILE A 230 -11.19 1.27 13.24
CA ILE A 230 -10.56 1.42 14.55
C ILE A 230 -11.33 0.54 15.56
N ARG A 231 -10.61 -0.25 16.36
CA ARG A 231 -11.16 -1.15 17.38
C ARG A 231 -10.68 -0.79 18.77
#